data_AF-A0A2V7WKG0-F1
#
_entry.id   AF-A0A2V7WKG0-F1
#
_cell.length_a   1.000
_cell.length_b   1.000
_cell.length_c   1.000
_cell.angle_alpha   90.00
_cell.angle_beta   90.00
_cell.angle_gamma   90.00
#
_symmetry.space_group_name_H-M   'P 1'
#
loop_
_entity.id
_entity.type
_entity.pdbx_description
1 polymer ?
#
loop_
_entity_poly.entity_id
_entity_poly.type
_entity_poly.pdbx_seq_one_letter_code
_entity_poly.pdbx_strand_id
1 'polypeptide(L)'
;MQRRDFVRLGSFAVAGLAATGLADDAVRGVAGAFYPPALPLLSIGYWNGSFDDPASNERIVAADSLSSGDSRFTAAGARLRLAGFWRAEHHRAQPLSININVHYPVAGSDSQKVAFMAWTCVSRRGGVAISNPLAIDVPLGAERALELSVRATGREGSLRKLTRRIIGTAQADNAQPVEQSVARLAIAEGSRLRRGVYFLAVRESEDDRIPNWGAIRVTVPANGTLSPGSPGPLHVATIGGPRAVPFSYLVVSTAYAGS
;
A
#
# COMPACT_ATOMS: atom_id res chain seq x y z
N MET A 1 -35.43 43.10 5.18
CA MET A 1 -34.17 42.43 5.56
C MET A 1 -34.42 40.93 5.63
N GLN A 2 -34.07 40.20 4.57
CA GLN A 2 -34.24 38.74 4.51
C GLN A 2 -33.07 38.19 3.67
N ARG A 3 -32.06 37.66 4.34
CA ARG A 3 -30.88 37.00 3.75
C ARG A 3 -30.61 35.75 4.57
N ARG A 4 -31.18 34.64 4.14
CA ARG A 4 -30.80 33.26 4.50
C ARG A 4 -31.70 32.35 3.70
N ASP A 5 -31.17 31.82 2.60
CA ASP A 5 -31.54 30.54 1.99
C ASP A 5 -30.70 30.34 0.73
N PHE A 6 -29.42 29.98 0.92
CA PHE A 6 -28.55 29.54 -0.16
C PHE A 6 -27.52 28.55 0.37
N VAL A 7 -27.95 27.37 0.84
CA VAL A 7 -27.15 26.12 0.77
C VAL A 7 -28.11 24.93 0.88
N ARG A 8 -28.85 24.61 -0.20
CA ARG A 8 -29.52 23.31 -0.38
C ARG A 8 -29.68 23.03 -1.88
N LEU A 9 -28.59 22.74 -2.57
CA LEU A 9 -28.60 22.08 -3.89
C LEU A 9 -27.16 21.69 -4.22
N GLY A 10 -26.82 20.45 -3.91
CA GLY A 10 -25.48 19.92 -4.14
C GLY A 10 -25.44 18.43 -3.87
N SER A 11 -26.38 17.68 -4.42
CA SER A 11 -26.35 16.22 -4.42
C SER A 11 -26.90 15.70 -5.74
N PHE A 12 -26.23 14.67 -6.25
CA PHE A 12 -26.57 13.80 -7.37
C PHE A 12 -26.15 14.25 -8.78
N ALA A 13 -24.89 13.94 -9.11
CA ALA A 13 -24.50 13.46 -10.44
C ALA A 13 -23.13 12.73 -10.39
N VAL A 14 -23.11 11.53 -9.79
CA VAL A 14 -22.05 10.54 -10.06
C VAL A 14 -22.73 9.22 -10.36
N ALA A 15 -23.38 9.18 -11.52
CA ALA A 15 -23.87 7.95 -12.15
C ALA A 15 -23.31 7.94 -13.56
N GLY A 16 -22.22 7.20 -13.76
CA GLY A 16 -21.60 7.04 -15.08
C GLY A 16 -20.08 7.00 -14.99
N LEU A 17 -19.54 5.88 -14.50
CA LEU A 17 -18.24 5.26 -14.85
C LEU A 17 -17.91 4.13 -13.85
N ALA A 18 -18.83 3.17 -13.67
CA ALA A 18 -18.64 1.99 -12.81
C ALA A 18 -18.65 0.66 -13.59
N ALA A 19 -18.29 0.69 -14.88
CA ALA A 19 -18.36 -0.48 -15.77
C ALA A 19 -16.98 -0.97 -16.28
N THR A 20 -15.87 -0.54 -15.69
CA THR A 20 -14.53 -1.04 -16.04
C THR A 20 -13.86 -1.87 -14.93
N GLY A 21 -14.48 -2.00 -13.75
CA GLY A 21 -13.92 -2.76 -12.62
C GLY A 21 -14.33 -4.24 -12.54
N LEU A 22 -15.46 -4.63 -13.15
CA LEU A 22 -15.99 -6.00 -13.06
C LEU A 22 -15.29 -7.01 -13.97
N ALA A 23 -14.43 -6.56 -14.88
CA ALA A 23 -13.63 -7.46 -15.72
C ALA A 23 -12.41 -8.06 -14.98
N ASP A 24 -11.94 -7.42 -13.90
CA ASP A 24 -10.74 -7.90 -13.17
C ASP A 24 -11.05 -9.11 -12.25
N ASP A 25 -12.28 -9.25 -11.74
CA ASP A 25 -12.65 -10.39 -10.87
C ASP A 25 -13.00 -11.67 -11.66
N ALA A 26 -13.53 -11.55 -12.88
CA ALA A 26 -13.77 -12.72 -13.74
C ALA A 26 -12.45 -13.34 -14.29
N VAL A 27 -11.39 -12.55 -14.43
CA VAL A 27 -10.07 -13.02 -14.90
C VAL A 27 -9.31 -13.76 -13.81
N ARG A 28 -9.57 -13.49 -12.53
CA ARG A 28 -9.00 -14.23 -11.40
C ARG A 28 -9.46 -15.69 -11.31
N GLY A 29 -10.63 -16.03 -11.85
CA GLY A 29 -11.20 -17.38 -11.79
C GLY A 29 -10.57 -18.40 -12.73
N VAL A 30 -9.90 -17.98 -13.82
CA VAL A 30 -9.45 -18.89 -14.90
C VAL A 30 -7.92 -18.99 -15.01
N ALA A 31 -7.16 -18.03 -14.46
CA ALA A 31 -5.70 -18.02 -14.53
C ALA A 31 -4.98 -18.81 -13.41
N GLY A 32 -5.70 -19.40 -12.45
CA GLY A 32 -5.15 -19.99 -11.23
C GLY A 32 -4.52 -21.39 -11.35
N ALA A 33 -4.37 -21.96 -12.55
CA ALA A 33 -4.07 -23.40 -12.67
C ALA A 33 -2.59 -23.78 -12.90
N PHE A 34 -1.67 -22.88 -13.26
CA PHE A 34 -0.33 -23.33 -13.73
C PHE A 34 0.93 -22.63 -13.20
N TYR A 35 0.85 -21.51 -12.47
CA TYR A 35 1.99 -20.96 -11.71
C TYR A 35 1.45 -20.18 -10.51
N PRO A 36 2.05 -20.27 -9.30
CA PRO A 36 1.71 -19.35 -8.24
C PRO A 36 2.28 -17.98 -8.60
N PRO A 37 1.47 -16.94 -8.93
CA PRO A 37 2.03 -15.60 -9.02
C PRO A 37 2.57 -15.26 -7.64
N ALA A 38 3.89 -15.08 -7.53
CA ALA A 38 4.53 -14.75 -6.27
C ALA A 38 3.87 -13.47 -5.75
N LEU A 39 3.51 -13.48 -4.47
CA LEU A 39 2.83 -12.35 -3.86
C LEU A 39 3.79 -11.14 -3.81
N PRO A 40 3.43 -9.95 -4.32
CA PRO A 40 4.24 -8.75 -4.17
C PRO A 40 4.41 -8.30 -2.72
N LEU A 41 3.74 -8.90 -1.72
CA LEU A 41 3.96 -8.61 -0.31
C LEU A 41 4.88 -9.65 0.34
N LEU A 42 6.03 -9.22 0.87
CA LEU A 42 6.99 -10.07 1.58
C LEU A 42 6.60 -10.28 3.06
N SER A 43 6.40 -9.19 3.78
CA SER A 43 6.06 -9.18 5.21
C SER A 43 5.63 -7.79 5.63
N ILE A 44 5.10 -7.66 6.86
CA ILE A 44 4.65 -6.38 7.42
C ILE A 44 5.40 -6.13 8.71
N GLY A 45 6.09 -4.99 8.79
CA GLY A 45 6.67 -4.45 10.01
C GLY A 45 5.70 -3.49 10.67
N TYR A 46 5.74 -3.40 12.00
CA TYR A 46 4.97 -2.47 12.81
C TYR A 46 5.90 -1.68 13.73
N TRP A 47 5.65 -0.37 13.81
CA TRP A 47 6.31 0.55 14.71
C TRP A 47 5.24 1.32 15.49
N ASN A 48 5.27 1.19 16.81
CA ASN A 48 4.40 1.94 17.71
C ASN A 48 4.98 3.34 17.96
N GLY A 49 4.98 4.14 16.90
CA GLY A 49 5.43 5.53 16.92
C GLY A 49 4.61 6.38 15.95
N SER A 50 5.00 7.64 15.83
CA SER A 50 4.49 8.57 14.82
C SER A 50 5.64 9.35 14.22
N PHE A 51 5.53 9.71 12.94
CA PHE A 51 6.49 10.64 12.33
C PHE A 51 6.35 12.07 12.86
N ASP A 52 5.23 12.38 13.52
CA ASP A 52 5.02 13.67 14.18
C ASP A 52 5.71 13.73 15.56
N ASP A 53 6.20 12.59 16.09
CA ASP A 53 6.88 12.49 17.37
C ASP A 53 8.31 11.95 17.20
N PRO A 54 9.32 12.84 17.09
CA PRO A 54 10.71 12.44 16.88
C PRO A 54 11.34 11.77 18.12
N ALA A 55 10.69 11.81 19.29
CA ALA A 55 11.23 11.21 20.51
C ALA A 55 11.00 9.69 20.61
N SER A 56 10.18 9.11 19.71
CA SER A 56 9.91 7.68 19.72
C SER A 56 11.15 6.86 19.34
N ASN A 57 11.70 6.14 20.33
CA ASN A 57 12.81 5.19 20.16
C ASN A 57 12.32 3.73 20.16
N GLU A 58 11.06 3.52 19.83
CA GLU A 58 10.49 2.17 19.79
C GLU A 58 11.06 1.38 18.61
N ARG A 59 11.30 0.08 18.82
CA ARG A 59 11.81 -0.81 17.77
C ARG A 59 10.68 -1.23 16.84
N ILE A 60 11.03 -1.46 15.58
CA ILE A 60 10.12 -2.12 14.64
C ILE A 60 10.05 -3.60 15.00
N VAL A 61 8.85 -4.15 15.01
CA VAL A 61 8.57 -5.58 15.20
C VAL A 61 7.81 -6.13 13.99
N ALA A 62 7.77 -7.44 13.81
CA ALA A 62 6.90 -8.03 12.80
C ALA A 62 5.43 -7.87 13.24
N ALA A 63 4.53 -7.46 12.33
CA ALA A 63 3.14 -7.15 12.70
C ALA A 63 2.33 -8.39 13.14
N ASP A 64 2.73 -9.58 12.71
CA ASP A 64 2.19 -10.87 13.13
C ASP A 64 2.66 -11.29 14.54
N SER A 65 3.77 -10.72 15.03
CA SER A 65 4.28 -10.95 16.39
C SER A 65 3.56 -10.13 17.47
N LEU A 66 2.64 -9.24 17.07
CA LEU A 66 1.83 -8.46 18.00
C LEU A 66 0.86 -9.37 18.77
N SER A 67 0.83 -9.23 20.10
CA SER A 67 -0.02 -10.05 20.96
C SER A 67 -1.51 -9.75 20.82
N SER A 68 -1.88 -8.50 20.55
CA SER A 68 -3.28 -8.08 20.43
C SER A 68 -3.45 -6.83 19.55
N GLY A 69 -4.61 -6.74 18.88
CA GLY A 69 -5.06 -5.49 18.25
C GLY A 69 -5.60 -4.49 19.28
N ASP A 70 -5.88 -3.27 18.83
CA ASP A 70 -6.52 -2.22 19.64
C ASP A 70 -8.02 -2.20 19.36
N SER A 71 -8.82 -2.57 20.36
CA SER A 71 -10.28 -2.67 20.23
C SER A 71 -10.96 -1.33 19.95
N ARG A 72 -10.32 -0.19 20.22
CA ARG A 72 -10.89 1.15 19.97
C ARG A 72 -11.22 1.40 18.51
N PHE A 73 -10.51 0.73 17.58
CA PHE A 73 -10.84 0.76 16.16
C PHE A 73 -12.22 0.20 15.83
N THR A 74 -12.81 -0.65 16.68
CA THR A 74 -14.15 -1.19 16.46
C THR A 74 -15.22 -0.11 16.60
N ALA A 75 -15.03 0.84 17.52
CA ALA A 75 -15.97 1.93 17.74
C ALA A 75 -15.71 3.13 16.82
N ALA A 76 -14.43 3.46 16.61
CA ALA A 76 -14.05 4.65 15.85
C ALA A 76 -13.83 4.42 14.36
N GLY A 77 -13.62 3.18 13.91
CA GLY A 77 -13.04 2.91 12.59
C GLY A 77 -11.55 3.24 12.53
N ALA A 78 -10.96 3.12 11.34
CA ALA A 78 -9.54 3.36 11.10
C ALA A 78 -9.34 4.55 10.16
N ARG A 79 -8.48 5.49 10.54
CA ARG A 79 -7.94 6.52 9.65
C ARG A 79 -6.59 6.06 9.12
N LEU A 80 -6.49 5.89 7.81
CA LEU A 80 -5.27 5.50 7.13
C LEU A 80 -4.61 6.70 6.49
N ARG A 81 -3.28 6.76 6.56
CA ARG A 81 -2.51 7.71 5.78
C ARG A 81 -1.35 6.99 5.11
N LEU A 82 -1.31 7.07 3.78
CA LEU A 82 -0.20 6.53 2.99
C LEU A 82 0.85 7.62 2.82
N ALA A 83 2.02 7.41 3.42
CA ALA A 83 3.08 8.42 3.42
C ALA A 83 3.94 8.34 2.15
N GLY A 84 4.13 7.15 1.59
CA GLY A 84 4.91 6.98 0.37
C GLY A 84 5.39 5.55 0.14
N PHE A 85 6.19 5.42 -0.90
CA PHE A 85 6.87 4.19 -1.30
C PHE A 85 8.37 4.47 -1.49
N TRP A 86 9.20 3.63 -0.89
CA TRP A 86 10.65 3.69 -1.02
C TRP A 86 11.14 2.40 -1.65
N ARG A 87 11.97 2.55 -2.68
CA ARG A 87 12.54 1.41 -3.41
C ARG A 87 13.95 1.13 -2.98
N ALA A 88 14.26 -0.16 -2.87
CA ALA A 88 15.61 -0.65 -2.69
C ALA A 88 16.51 -0.13 -3.82
N GLU A 89 17.76 0.18 -3.50
CA GLU A 89 18.71 0.80 -4.43
C GLU A 89 18.86 -0.03 -5.72
N HIS A 90 18.95 -1.36 -5.60
CA HIS A 90 19.13 -2.26 -6.76
C HIS A 90 17.91 -2.31 -7.70
N HIS A 91 16.73 -1.89 -7.25
CA HIS A 91 15.51 -1.86 -8.05
C HIS A 91 15.22 -0.51 -8.72
N ARG A 92 15.88 0.58 -8.30
CA ARG A 92 15.57 1.96 -8.73
C ARG A 92 15.65 2.20 -10.24
N ALA A 93 16.47 1.42 -10.95
CA ALA A 93 16.63 1.57 -12.40
C ALA A 93 15.43 1.05 -13.21
N GLN A 94 14.61 0.17 -12.64
CA GLN A 94 13.51 -0.49 -13.34
C GLN A 94 12.19 0.25 -13.12
N PRO A 95 11.37 0.59 -14.13
CA PRO A 95 10.09 1.24 -13.88
C PRO A 95 9.10 0.34 -13.12
N LEU A 96 8.42 0.91 -12.11
CA LEU A 96 7.41 0.20 -11.31
C LEU A 96 6.22 1.11 -11.03
N SER A 97 5.01 0.56 -11.13
CA SER A 97 3.78 1.18 -10.67
C SER A 97 3.23 0.40 -9.47
N ILE A 98 2.93 1.07 -8.37
CA ILE A 98 2.28 0.48 -7.19
C ILE A 98 0.90 1.12 -7.04
N ASN A 99 -0.14 0.31 -6.94
CA ASN A 99 -1.49 0.74 -6.62
C ASN A 99 -1.94 0.11 -5.30
N ILE A 100 -2.54 0.91 -4.44
CA ILE A 100 -3.13 0.45 -3.18
C ILE A 100 -4.62 0.64 -3.26
N ASN A 101 -5.36 -0.45 -3.12
CA ASN A 101 -6.80 -0.40 -2.94
C ASN A 101 -7.16 -0.74 -1.50
N VAL A 102 -8.06 0.04 -0.93
CA VAL A 102 -8.69 -0.22 0.37
C VAL A 102 -10.03 -0.89 0.10
N HIS A 103 -10.33 -1.97 0.83
CA HIS A 103 -11.58 -2.70 0.68
C HIS A 103 -12.58 -2.27 1.75
N TYR A 104 -13.70 -1.71 1.31
CA TYR A 104 -14.78 -1.23 2.18
C TYR A 104 -15.87 -2.30 2.35
N PRO A 105 -16.38 -2.54 3.57
CA PRO A 105 -17.56 -3.39 3.74
C PRO A 105 -18.79 -2.75 3.08
N VAL A 106 -19.64 -3.56 2.46
CA VAL A 106 -20.91 -3.11 1.87
C VAL A 106 -22.01 -3.14 2.93
N ALA A 107 -22.77 -2.05 3.07
CA ALA A 107 -23.88 -2.00 4.02
C ALA A 107 -24.91 -3.10 3.72
N GLY A 108 -25.26 -3.90 4.73
CA GLY A 108 -26.18 -5.03 4.59
C GLY A 108 -25.55 -6.33 4.09
N SER A 109 -24.22 -6.40 3.95
CA SER A 109 -23.51 -7.63 3.62
C SER A 109 -22.21 -7.77 4.42
N ASP A 110 -22.11 -8.86 5.19
CA ASP A 110 -20.92 -9.14 6.00
C ASP A 110 -19.73 -9.65 5.18
N SER A 111 -19.98 -10.17 3.97
CA SER A 111 -18.96 -10.81 3.12
C SER A 111 -18.57 -9.98 1.91
N GLN A 112 -19.43 -9.07 1.43
CA GLN A 112 -19.11 -8.25 0.27
C GLN A 112 -18.27 -7.05 0.65
N LYS A 113 -17.17 -6.87 -0.10
CA LYS A 113 -16.30 -5.71 0.01
C LYS A 113 -16.13 -5.06 -1.36
N VAL A 114 -16.01 -3.74 -1.39
CA VAL A 114 -15.75 -2.96 -2.60
C VAL A 114 -14.37 -2.33 -2.50
N ALA A 115 -13.54 -2.56 -3.52
CA ALA A 115 -12.21 -1.98 -3.61
C ALA A 115 -12.30 -0.51 -4.06
N PHE A 116 -11.64 0.37 -3.31
CA PHE A 116 -11.43 1.77 -3.66
C PHE A 116 -9.95 2.03 -3.85
N MET A 117 -9.54 2.57 -5.00
CA MET A 117 -8.15 2.93 -5.27
C MET A 117 -7.74 4.13 -4.42
N ALA A 118 -7.08 3.85 -3.31
CA ALA A 118 -6.69 4.83 -2.30
C ALA A 118 -5.45 5.63 -2.70
N TRP A 119 -4.52 4.99 -3.41
CA TRP A 119 -3.21 5.57 -3.66
C TRP A 119 -2.49 4.91 -4.83
N THR A 120 -1.72 5.69 -5.58
CA THR A 120 -0.89 5.21 -6.67
C THR A 120 0.48 5.87 -6.67
N CYS A 121 1.50 5.11 -7.06
CA CYS A 121 2.86 5.58 -7.23
C CYS A 121 3.48 4.99 -8.48
N VAL A 122 4.13 5.84 -9.25
CA VAL A 122 4.89 5.47 -10.44
C VAL A 122 6.35 5.87 -10.22
N SER A 123 7.22 4.87 -10.11
CA SER A 123 8.67 5.04 -10.04
C SER A 123 9.28 4.83 -11.42
N ARG A 124 10.09 5.79 -11.87
CA ARG A 124 10.84 5.74 -13.13
C ARG A 124 12.29 6.15 -12.87
N ARG A 125 13.19 5.91 -13.84
CA ARG A 125 14.61 6.29 -13.74
C ARG A 125 14.85 7.78 -13.41
N GLY A 126 13.91 8.66 -13.74
CA GLY A 126 13.98 10.11 -13.50
C GLY A 126 13.28 10.61 -12.24
N GLY A 127 12.74 9.71 -11.39
CA GLY A 127 12.07 10.11 -10.16
C GLY A 127 10.83 9.30 -9.83
N VAL A 128 10.15 9.73 -8.78
CA VAL A 128 8.95 9.07 -8.24
C VAL A 128 7.79 10.05 -8.30
N ALA A 129 6.73 9.67 -9.01
CA ALA A 129 5.47 10.41 -9.04
C ALA A 129 4.46 9.68 -8.15
N ILE A 130 3.91 10.39 -7.17
CA ILE A 130 3.01 9.83 -6.17
C ILE A 130 1.73 10.64 -6.15
N SER A 131 0.58 9.96 -6.09
CA SER A 131 -0.69 10.62 -5.75
C SER A 131 -0.58 11.26 -4.38
N ASN A 132 -1.09 12.49 -4.23
CA ASN A 132 -1.02 13.25 -2.98
C ASN A 132 -1.28 12.37 -1.74
N PRO A 133 -0.50 12.50 -0.66
CA PRO A 133 -0.73 11.77 0.58
C PRO A 133 -2.19 11.94 1.01
N LEU A 134 -2.94 10.83 0.99
CA LEU A 134 -4.36 10.83 1.28
C LEU A 134 -4.57 10.24 2.67
N ALA A 135 -5.30 10.97 3.50
CA ALA A 135 -5.87 10.44 4.73
C ALA A 135 -7.28 9.95 4.43
N ILE A 136 -7.59 8.70 4.78
CA ILE A 136 -8.84 8.05 4.43
C ILE A 136 -9.42 7.41 5.67
N ASP A 137 -10.68 7.71 5.96
CA ASP A 137 -11.41 7.02 7.00
C ASP A 137 -12.03 5.73 6.43
N VAL A 138 -11.80 4.63 7.12
CA VAL A 138 -12.19 3.28 6.73
C VAL A 138 -13.02 2.67 7.86
N PRO A 139 -14.33 2.45 7.64
CA PRO A 139 -15.15 1.73 8.61
C PRO A 139 -14.69 0.27 8.65
N LEU A 140 -14.61 -0.29 9.86
CA LEU A 140 -14.32 -1.70 10.02
C LEU A 140 -15.61 -2.50 9.99
N GLY A 141 -15.65 -3.56 9.17
CA GLY A 141 -16.79 -4.47 9.10
C GLY A 141 -16.87 -5.42 10.31
N ALA A 142 -17.76 -6.41 10.24
CA ALA A 142 -17.94 -7.42 11.30
C ALA A 142 -16.65 -8.17 11.65
N GLU A 143 -15.80 -8.42 10.65
CA GLU A 143 -14.48 -9.06 10.84
C GLU A 143 -13.46 -8.20 11.59
N ARG A 144 -13.79 -6.92 11.82
CA ARG A 144 -12.90 -5.93 12.45
C ARG A 144 -11.52 -5.91 11.81
N ALA A 145 -11.50 -6.02 10.49
CA ALA A 145 -10.32 -6.11 9.68
C ALA A 145 -10.29 -5.00 8.66
N LEU A 146 -9.11 -4.40 8.53
CA LEU A 146 -8.74 -3.55 7.42
C LEU A 146 -8.08 -4.42 6.35
N GLU A 147 -8.64 -4.40 5.15
CA GLU A 147 -8.10 -5.15 4.03
C GLU A 147 -7.57 -4.19 2.96
N LEU A 148 -6.29 -4.35 2.64
CA LEU A 148 -5.57 -3.57 1.65
C LEU A 148 -5.12 -4.52 0.55
N SER A 149 -5.23 -4.13 -0.71
CA SER A 149 -4.59 -4.85 -1.80
C SER A 149 -3.50 -3.98 -2.41
N VAL A 150 -2.33 -4.60 -2.58
CA VAL A 150 -1.15 -4.01 -3.21
C VAL A 150 -0.99 -4.65 -4.57
N ARG A 151 -1.10 -3.86 -5.63
CA ARG A 151 -0.86 -4.29 -7.00
C ARG A 151 0.41 -3.64 -7.50
N ALA A 152 1.36 -4.46 -7.96
CA ALA A 152 2.66 -3.99 -8.42
C ALA A 152 2.80 -4.30 -9.91
N THR A 153 2.74 -3.26 -10.75
CA THR A 153 2.90 -3.39 -12.19
C THR A 153 4.31 -2.99 -12.62
N GLY A 154 5.19 -3.96 -12.86
CA GLY A 154 6.49 -3.75 -13.47
C GLY A 154 6.40 -3.70 -15.00
N ARG A 155 7.28 -2.93 -15.65
CA ARG A 155 7.49 -3.07 -17.10
C ARG A 155 8.55 -4.15 -17.31
N GLU A 156 8.11 -5.39 -17.50
CA GLU A 156 9.01 -6.48 -17.87
C GLU A 156 9.86 -6.04 -19.06
N GLY A 157 11.19 -6.21 -18.94
CA GLY A 157 12.15 -5.73 -19.91
C GLY A 157 11.75 -6.12 -21.33
N SER A 158 11.42 -5.10 -22.13
CA SER A 158 11.03 -5.17 -23.55
C SER A 158 12.03 -5.89 -24.47
N LEU A 159 13.16 -6.38 -23.94
CA LEU A 159 14.16 -7.14 -24.69
C LEU A 159 13.67 -8.52 -25.15
N ARG A 160 12.67 -9.13 -24.49
CA ARG A 160 12.03 -10.36 -25.01
C ARG A 160 11.06 -10.11 -26.18
N LYS A 161 10.66 -8.86 -26.46
CA LYS A 161 9.75 -8.53 -27.57
C LYS A 161 10.47 -8.20 -28.89
N LEU A 162 11.80 -8.06 -28.90
CA LEU A 162 12.54 -7.80 -30.14
C LEU A 162 12.56 -8.98 -31.12
N THR A 163 12.27 -10.21 -30.67
CA THR A 163 12.06 -11.38 -31.54
C THR A 163 10.66 -11.48 -32.15
N ARG A 164 9.71 -10.58 -31.84
CA ARG A 164 8.35 -10.58 -32.43
C ARG A 164 8.03 -9.41 -33.36
N ARG A 165 8.97 -8.48 -33.57
CA ARG A 165 8.73 -7.26 -34.39
C ARG A 165 8.81 -7.45 -35.91
N ILE A 166 8.84 -8.69 -36.42
CA ILE A 166 8.86 -8.92 -37.87
C ILE A 166 7.45 -8.88 -38.51
N ILE A 167 6.36 -8.88 -37.73
CA ILE A 167 5.00 -8.84 -38.30
C ILE A 167 4.25 -7.66 -37.70
N GLY A 168 4.06 -6.61 -38.51
CA GLY A 168 3.47 -5.35 -38.13
C GLY A 168 1.97 -5.45 -37.86
N THR A 169 1.60 -5.28 -36.60
CA THR A 169 0.28 -4.77 -36.21
C THR A 169 0.48 -3.91 -34.96
N ALA A 170 -0.06 -2.68 -34.97
CA ALA A 170 -0.05 -1.75 -33.85
C ALA A 170 -0.90 -2.29 -32.70
N GLN A 171 -0.34 -3.24 -31.96
CA GLN A 171 -0.98 -3.83 -30.79
C GLN A 171 -0.68 -2.92 -29.61
N ALA A 172 -1.73 -2.34 -29.02
CA ALA A 172 -1.66 -1.62 -27.76
C ALA A 172 -0.73 -2.37 -26.81
N ASP A 173 0.20 -1.65 -26.21
CA ASP A 173 1.26 -2.17 -25.34
C ASP A 173 0.58 -2.88 -24.15
N ASN A 174 0.26 -4.17 -24.34
CA ASN A 174 -0.33 -5.05 -23.34
C ASN A 174 0.71 -5.23 -22.24
N ALA A 175 0.79 -4.26 -21.34
CA ALA A 175 1.39 -4.42 -20.04
C ALA A 175 0.58 -5.52 -19.36
N GLN A 176 1.16 -6.72 -19.23
CA GLN A 176 0.49 -7.76 -18.47
C GLN A 176 0.35 -7.27 -17.02
N PRO A 177 -0.83 -7.44 -16.39
CA PRO A 177 -0.99 -7.22 -14.97
C PRO A 177 0.06 -8.03 -14.21
N VAL A 178 1.09 -7.36 -13.70
CA VAL A 178 2.02 -7.99 -12.77
C VAL A 178 1.33 -7.99 -11.41
N GLU A 179 1.35 -9.18 -10.83
CA GLU A 179 1.10 -9.63 -9.47
C GLU A 179 0.31 -8.71 -8.51
N GLN A 180 -0.69 -9.30 -7.84
CA GLN A 180 -1.50 -8.64 -6.82
C GLN A 180 -1.40 -9.42 -5.50
N SER A 181 -1.05 -8.72 -4.43
CA SER A 181 -1.17 -9.22 -3.06
C SER A 181 -2.31 -8.54 -2.32
N VAL A 182 -2.85 -9.28 -1.36
CA VAL A 182 -3.77 -8.74 -0.36
C VAL A 182 -3.05 -8.74 0.99
N ALA A 183 -2.87 -7.57 1.57
CA ALA A 183 -2.43 -7.38 2.95
C ALA A 183 -3.67 -7.21 3.84
N ARG A 184 -3.86 -8.10 4.80
CA ARG A 184 -4.97 -8.02 5.77
C ARG A 184 -4.43 -7.64 7.14
N LEU A 185 -4.86 -6.49 7.66
CA LEU A 185 -4.58 -6.01 9.02
C LEU A 185 -5.86 -6.15 9.85
N ALA A 186 -5.93 -7.11 10.77
CA ALA A 186 -7.16 -7.38 11.54
C ALA A 186 -6.94 -7.28 13.05
N ILE A 187 -8.00 -7.00 13.83
CA ILE A 187 -7.88 -6.94 15.29
C ILE A 187 -7.65 -8.34 15.89
N ALA A 188 -8.34 -9.36 15.37
CA ALA A 188 -8.47 -10.68 16.00
C ALA A 188 -7.60 -11.80 15.38
N GLU A 189 -7.06 -11.65 14.18
CA GLU A 189 -6.22 -12.66 13.52
C GLU A 189 -5.14 -12.03 12.64
N GLY A 190 -4.02 -12.72 12.43
CA GLY A 190 -2.93 -12.25 11.57
C GLY A 190 -2.23 -10.98 12.08
N SER A 191 -2.00 -10.02 11.19
CA SER A 191 -1.37 -8.74 11.52
C SER A 191 -2.31 -7.88 12.36
N ARG A 192 -1.96 -7.65 13.62
CA ARG A 192 -2.85 -7.00 14.60
C ARG A 192 -3.01 -5.51 14.35
N LEU A 193 -4.24 -5.05 14.07
CA LEU A 193 -4.52 -3.64 13.87
C LEU A 193 -4.42 -2.86 15.19
N ARG A 194 -3.46 -1.95 15.27
CA ARG A 194 -3.17 -0.98 16.33
C ARG A 194 -2.78 0.36 15.73
N ARG A 195 -2.92 1.44 16.50
CA ARG A 195 -2.41 2.78 16.13
C ARG A 195 -0.89 2.72 15.96
N GLY A 196 -0.38 3.43 14.96
CA GLY A 196 1.07 3.48 14.68
C GLY A 196 1.36 3.40 13.19
N VAL A 197 2.58 2.98 12.86
CA VAL A 197 3.08 2.92 11.48
C VAL A 197 3.35 1.47 11.08
N TYR A 198 2.84 1.09 9.92
CA TYR A 198 3.09 -0.18 9.26
C TYR A 198 4.01 0.03 8.07
N PHE A 199 4.98 -0.86 7.94
CA PHE A 199 5.91 -0.94 6.82
C PHE A 199 5.59 -2.21 6.03
N LEU A 200 4.97 -2.07 4.86
CA LEU A 200 4.62 -3.21 4.01
C LEU A 200 5.81 -3.45 3.09
N ALA A 201 6.60 -4.49 3.36
CA ALA A 201 7.73 -4.87 2.50
C ALA A 201 7.20 -5.49 1.20
N VAL A 202 7.64 -4.94 0.08
CA VAL A 202 7.19 -5.31 -1.26
C VAL A 202 8.28 -6.12 -1.95
N ARG A 203 7.92 -7.29 -2.49
CA ARG A 203 8.74 -8.10 -3.38
C ARG A 203 8.69 -7.48 -4.77
N GLU A 204 9.86 -7.16 -5.32
CA GLU A 204 10.02 -6.76 -6.73
C GLU A 204 10.80 -7.80 -7.55
N SER A 205 11.56 -8.68 -6.90
CA SER A 205 12.26 -9.83 -7.48
C SER A 205 12.14 -11.07 -6.59
N GLU A 206 12.30 -12.26 -7.16
CA GLU A 206 12.38 -13.52 -6.42
C GLU A 206 13.57 -13.56 -5.44
N ASP A 207 14.62 -12.79 -5.73
CA ASP A 207 15.82 -12.66 -4.87
C ASP A 207 15.58 -11.81 -3.61
N ASP A 208 14.44 -11.09 -3.53
CA ASP A 208 14.15 -10.24 -2.38
C ASP A 208 13.85 -11.09 -1.14
N ARG A 209 14.57 -10.80 -0.06
CA ARG A 209 14.50 -11.57 1.19
C ARG A 209 13.50 -10.95 2.16
N ILE A 210 12.91 -11.81 3.00
CA ILE A 210 12.06 -11.36 4.11
C ILE A 210 12.91 -10.49 5.07
N PRO A 211 12.48 -9.25 5.37
CA PRO A 211 13.16 -8.37 6.32
C PRO A 211 13.26 -8.93 7.74
N ASN A 212 14.41 -8.71 8.40
CA ASN A 212 14.52 -8.84 9.84
C ASN A 212 14.13 -7.52 10.51
N TRP A 213 12.84 -7.37 10.84
CA TRP A 213 12.28 -6.13 11.41
C TRP A 213 13.00 -5.65 12.68
N GLY A 214 13.47 -6.56 13.55
CA GLY A 214 14.17 -6.20 14.80
C GLY A 214 15.55 -5.56 14.60
N ALA A 215 16.18 -5.77 13.44
CA ALA A 215 17.46 -5.17 13.08
C ALA A 215 17.30 -3.77 12.45
N ILE A 216 16.08 -3.39 12.05
CA ILE A 216 15.79 -2.14 11.35
C ILE A 216 15.51 -1.03 12.37
N ARG A 217 15.85 0.19 12.00
CA ARG A 217 15.62 1.40 12.76
C ARG A 217 14.88 2.42 11.90
N VAL A 218 14.06 3.24 12.56
CA VAL A 218 13.32 4.35 11.94
C VAL A 218 14.05 5.64 12.25
N THR A 219 14.35 6.43 11.22
CA THR A 219 14.75 7.83 11.36
C THR A 219 13.53 8.69 11.12
N VAL A 220 13.13 9.46 12.13
CA VAL A 220 12.06 10.45 12.01
C VAL A 220 12.66 11.74 11.43
N PRO A 221 12.15 12.26 10.30
CA PRO A 221 12.58 13.56 9.78
C PRO A 221 12.32 14.67 10.80
N ALA A 222 13.22 15.65 10.89
CA ALA A 222 13.08 16.76 11.84
C ALA A 222 11.79 17.59 11.64
N ASN A 223 11.25 17.61 10.42
CA ASN A 223 10.00 18.29 10.08
C ASN A 223 8.77 17.36 10.14
N GLY A 224 8.92 16.13 10.61
CA GLY A 224 7.89 15.08 10.65
C GLY A 224 7.35 14.65 9.27
N THR A 225 7.90 15.19 8.18
CA THR A 225 7.37 14.99 6.83
C THR A 225 8.28 14.05 6.06
N LEU A 226 7.71 12.94 5.60
CA LEU A 226 8.39 12.00 4.73
C LEU A 226 8.35 12.49 3.28
N SER A 227 9.53 12.62 2.67
CA SER A 227 9.67 12.98 1.26
C SER A 227 9.96 11.74 0.42
N PRO A 228 9.05 11.35 -0.49
CA PRO A 228 9.33 10.28 -1.44
C PRO A 228 10.45 10.73 -2.39
N GLY A 229 11.53 9.96 -2.46
CA GLY A 229 12.76 10.35 -3.17
C GLY A 229 13.95 10.62 -2.25
N SER A 230 13.71 10.79 -0.94
CA SER A 230 14.76 10.63 0.06
C SER A 230 15.20 9.15 0.18
N PRO A 231 16.35 8.86 0.83
CA PRO A 231 16.76 7.48 1.13
C PRO A 231 15.72 6.66 1.92
N GLY A 232 14.77 7.35 2.55
CA GLY A 232 13.68 6.76 3.34
C GLY A 232 13.98 6.69 4.83
N PRO A 233 12.93 6.47 5.64
CA PRO A 233 13.07 6.44 7.09
C PRO A 233 13.71 5.15 7.62
N LEU A 234 13.77 4.07 6.83
CA LEU A 234 14.25 2.77 7.30
C LEU A 234 15.73 2.56 7.01
N HIS A 235 16.48 2.18 8.04
CA HIS A 235 17.89 1.85 7.91
C HIS A 235 18.30 0.66 8.78
N VAL A 236 19.41 0.03 8.41
CA VAL A 236 20.11 -1.01 9.19
C VAL A 236 21.47 -0.47 9.64
N ALA A 237 21.84 -0.77 10.88
CA ALA A 237 23.17 -0.44 11.37
C ALA A 237 24.20 -1.40 10.78
N THR A 238 25.27 -0.86 10.20
CA THR A 238 26.41 -1.64 9.68
C THR A 238 27.71 -1.09 10.26
N ILE A 239 28.82 -1.82 10.10
CA ILE A 239 30.16 -1.38 10.54
C ILE A 239 30.53 -0.04 9.90
N GLY A 240 30.10 0.20 8.65
CA GLY A 240 30.31 1.45 7.92
C GLY A 240 29.26 2.53 8.18
N GLY A 241 28.44 2.40 9.23
CA GLY A 241 27.35 3.31 9.57
C GLY A 241 25.97 2.87 9.09
N PRO A 242 24.94 3.73 9.25
CA PRO A 242 23.59 3.45 8.82
C PRO A 242 23.51 3.28 7.29
N ARG A 243 22.81 2.23 6.84
CA ARG A 243 22.51 2.00 5.42
C ARG A 243 21.01 1.85 5.21
N ALA A 244 20.52 2.32 4.06
CA ALA A 244 19.14 2.08 3.66
C ALA A 244 18.85 0.58 3.61
N VAL A 245 17.59 0.21 3.89
CA VAL A 245 17.17 -1.19 3.83
C VAL A 245 17.26 -1.75 2.39
N PRO A 246 17.63 -3.04 2.22
CA PRO A 246 17.82 -3.65 0.91
C PRO A 246 16.51 -4.22 0.31
N PHE A 247 15.37 -3.62 0.63
CA PHE A 247 14.06 -4.05 0.13
C PHE A 247 13.15 -2.83 -0.05
N SER A 248 12.17 -2.96 -0.93
CA SER A 248 11.21 -1.89 -1.19
C SER A 248 10.05 -1.96 -0.20
N TYR A 249 9.49 -0.82 0.19
CA TYR A 249 8.43 -0.80 1.19
C TYR A 249 7.49 0.40 1.05
N LEU A 250 6.24 0.18 1.45
CA LEU A 250 5.22 1.21 1.64
C LEU A 250 5.13 1.59 3.12
N VAL A 251 4.86 2.87 3.38
CA VAL A 251 4.62 3.38 4.73
C VAL A 251 3.15 3.75 4.88
N VAL A 252 2.47 3.08 5.80
CA VAL A 252 1.05 3.29 6.10
C VAL A 252 0.92 3.59 7.59
N SER A 253 0.43 4.78 7.95
CA SER A 253 0.06 5.05 9.33
C SER A 253 -1.43 4.83 9.56
N THR A 254 -1.75 4.42 10.78
CA THR A 254 -3.11 4.15 11.24
C THR A 254 -3.40 4.97 12.49
N ALA A 255 -4.57 5.57 12.53
CA ALA A 255 -5.14 6.28 13.67
C ALA A 255 -6.63 5.93 13.79
N TYR A 256 -7.30 6.41 14.83
CA TYR A 256 -8.75 6.28 14.92
C TYR A 256 -9.40 7.26 13.93
N ALA A 257 -10.53 6.88 13.33
CA ALA A 257 -11.26 7.87 12.54
C ALA A 257 -11.84 8.97 13.44
N GLY A 258 -11.87 10.21 12.95
CA GLY A 258 -12.38 11.36 13.69
C GLY A 258 -11.43 11.95 14.76
N SER A 259 -10.21 11.44 14.92
CA SER A 259 -9.14 12.08 15.71
C SER A 259 -8.32 13.09 14.93
#